data_AF-A0A7C7V4M7-F1
#
_entry.id   AF-A0A7C7V4M7-F1
#
_cell.length_a   1.000
_cell.length_b   1.000
_cell.length_c   1.000
_cell.angle_alpha   90.00
_cell.angle_beta   90.00
_cell.angle_gamma   90.00
#
_symmetry.space_group_name_H-M   'P 1'
#
loop_
_entity.id
_entity.type
_entity.pdbx_description
1 polymer ?
#
loop_
_entity_poly.entity_id
_entity_poly.type
_entity_poly.pdbx_seq_one_letter_code
_entity_poly.pdbx_strand_id
1 'polypeptide(L)'
;MGDRANLVVIQDGSVRAYYDQWAALGCLHFFADGADEAIGVLAEFEPATEPMDWAFAEGGCLIDLDHRAAIVFGEVLDEPEFDLHGFEELPAGDEVPEFEPMEYLQPIRSAWRGWRLIFDGRRVDAFAAYLQAKQIHGIQCQPLSHPPDARPQCEVYT
;
A
#
# COMPACT_ATOMS: atom_id res chain seq x y z
N MET A 1 -8.22 17.80 7.44
CA MET A 1 -8.68 16.57 8.12
C MET A 1 -8.58 15.51 7.05
N GLY A 2 -7.57 14.65 6.95
CA GLY A 2 -6.32 14.48 7.67
C GLY A 2 -5.49 13.59 6.74
N ASP A 3 -4.84 14.26 5.80
CA ASP A 3 -4.41 13.80 4.48
C ASP A 3 -3.18 12.87 4.49
N ARG A 4 -3.14 11.86 5.35
CA ARG A 4 -1.95 10.99 5.55
C ARG A 4 -2.00 9.77 4.60
N ALA A 5 -0.85 9.18 4.34
CA ALA A 5 -0.76 7.88 3.66
C ALA A 5 0.07 6.90 4.45
N ASN A 6 0.01 5.65 4.00
CA ASN A 6 0.80 4.54 4.52
C ASN A 6 1.84 4.12 3.50
N LEU A 7 2.82 4.98 3.19
CA LEU A 7 4.01 4.55 2.47
C LEU A 7 5.13 4.27 3.48
N VAL A 8 5.57 3.02 3.53
CA VAL A 8 6.61 2.55 4.45
C VAL A 8 7.74 1.93 3.63
N VAL A 9 8.98 2.29 3.93
CA VAL A 9 10.16 1.75 3.23
C VAL A 9 11.14 1.20 4.24
N ILE A 10 11.62 -0.01 3.99
CA ILE A 10 12.67 -0.67 4.76
C ILE A 10 13.92 -0.75 3.89
N GLN A 11 15.03 -0.25 4.43
CA GLN A 11 16.34 -0.28 3.80
C GLN A 11 17.44 -0.32 4.85
N ASP A 12 18.42 -1.20 4.66
CA ASP A 12 19.56 -1.40 5.56
C ASP A 12 19.11 -1.65 7.02
N GLY A 13 18.04 -2.43 7.19
CA GLY A 13 17.42 -2.73 8.48
C GLY A 13 16.70 -1.56 9.16
N SER A 14 16.64 -0.40 8.51
CA SER A 14 15.96 0.80 9.00
C SER A 14 14.63 1.00 8.31
N VAL A 15 13.64 1.54 9.02
CA VAL A 15 12.31 1.84 8.47
C VAL A 15 12.07 3.34 8.43
N ARG A 16 11.43 3.81 7.35
CA ARG A 16 10.95 5.18 7.19
C ARG A 16 9.50 5.16 6.72
N ALA A 17 8.67 6.01 7.31
CA ALA A 17 7.34 6.29 6.77
C ALA A 17 7.41 7.59 5.96
N TYR A 18 6.54 7.70 4.96
CA TYR A 18 6.42 8.87 4.10
C TYR A 18 4.96 9.32 4.06
N TYR A 19 4.78 10.63 4.09
CA TYR A 19 3.51 11.29 3.86
C TYR A 19 3.30 11.46 2.36
N ASP A 20 2.14 11.02 1.89
CA ASP A 20 1.69 11.22 0.53
C ASP A 20 0.16 11.14 0.50
N GLN A 21 -0.55 12.26 0.40
CA GLN A 21 -2.02 12.27 0.31
C GLN A 21 -2.58 11.37 -0.81
N TRP A 22 -1.73 10.97 -1.76
CA TRP A 22 -2.05 10.07 -2.84
C TRP A 22 -1.39 8.68 -2.71
N ALA A 23 -0.73 8.24 -1.63
CA ALA A 23 -0.05 6.92 -1.70
C ALA A 23 -1.04 5.76 -1.92
N ALA A 24 -2.29 5.94 -1.52
CA ALA A 24 -3.34 4.99 -1.84
C ALA A 24 -3.61 4.87 -3.36
N LEU A 25 -3.32 5.91 -4.15
CA LEU A 25 -3.62 6.04 -5.59
C LEU A 25 -2.34 6.17 -6.46
N GLY A 26 -1.47 7.13 -6.14
CA GLY A 26 -0.21 7.45 -6.78
C GLY A 26 0.90 6.43 -6.54
N CYS A 27 1.07 5.88 -5.32
CA CYS A 27 2.05 4.79 -5.16
C CYS A 27 1.66 3.56 -5.98
N LEU A 28 0.37 3.34 -6.28
CA LEU A 28 -0.06 2.25 -7.18
C LEU A 28 0.40 2.50 -8.62
N HIS A 29 0.34 3.76 -9.08
CA HIS A 29 0.85 4.14 -10.41
C HIS A 29 2.37 3.98 -10.49
N PHE A 30 3.12 4.45 -9.50
CA PHE A 30 4.58 4.25 -9.48
C PHE A 30 4.96 2.78 -9.25
N PHE A 31 4.14 2.02 -8.52
CA PHE A 31 4.26 0.57 -8.44
C PHE A 31 4.05 -0.12 -9.79
N ALA A 32 3.24 0.43 -10.69
CA ALA A 32 3.04 -0.20 -11.98
C ALA A 32 4.32 -0.21 -12.82
N ASP A 33 5.19 0.79 -12.64
CA ASP A 33 6.41 0.96 -13.43
C ASP A 33 7.60 0.13 -12.90
N GLY A 34 7.60 -0.21 -11.61
CA GLY A 34 8.60 -1.11 -11.02
C GLY A 34 9.21 -0.60 -9.72
N ALA A 35 10.12 -1.40 -9.16
CA ALA A 35 10.73 -1.07 -7.87
C ALA A 35 11.67 0.14 -7.96
N ASP A 36 12.43 0.30 -9.05
CA ASP A 36 13.40 1.40 -9.19
C ASP A 36 12.68 2.75 -9.31
N GLU A 37 11.59 2.79 -10.08
CA GLU A 37 10.71 3.94 -10.24
C GLU A 37 9.99 4.27 -8.93
N ALA A 38 9.42 3.26 -8.26
CA ALA A 38 8.78 3.43 -6.95
C ALA A 38 9.75 3.97 -5.88
N ILE A 39 11.04 3.62 -5.94
CA ILE A 39 12.08 4.16 -5.06
C ILE A 39 12.46 5.58 -5.46
N GLY A 40 12.56 5.87 -6.76
CA GLY A 40 12.97 7.18 -7.28
C GLY A 40 12.04 8.30 -6.81
N VAL A 41 10.74 8.03 -6.80
CA VAL A 41 9.72 9.01 -6.36
C VAL A 41 9.70 9.23 -4.85
N LEU A 42 10.31 8.35 -4.04
CA LEU A 42 10.39 8.56 -2.58
C LEU A 42 11.12 9.85 -2.19
N ALA A 43 11.99 10.36 -3.06
CA ALA A 43 12.66 11.63 -2.86
C ALA A 43 11.71 12.83 -2.88
N GLU A 44 10.51 12.67 -3.45
CA GLU A 44 9.50 13.72 -3.59
C GLU A 44 8.53 13.77 -2.39
N PHE A 45 8.51 12.74 -1.56
CA PHE A 45 7.60 12.64 -0.40
C PHE A 45 8.21 13.18 0.89
N GLU A 46 7.36 13.79 1.72
CA GLU A 46 7.76 14.27 3.04
C GLU A 46 7.91 13.10 4.02
N PRO A 47 9.02 12.98 4.77
CA PRO A 47 9.15 11.94 5.78
C PRO A 47 8.11 12.07 6.90
N ALA A 48 7.59 10.94 7.35
CA ALA A 48 6.68 10.82 8.48
C ALA A 48 7.28 9.93 9.59
N THR A 49 6.86 10.16 10.83
CA THR A 49 7.28 9.38 12.00
C THR A 49 6.34 8.22 12.34
N GLU A 50 5.14 8.24 11.79
CA GLU A 50 4.08 7.25 12.03
C GLU A 50 3.27 7.03 10.73
N PRO A 51 2.75 5.80 10.48
CA PRO A 51 1.74 5.56 9.46
C PRO A 51 0.43 6.30 9.76
N MET A 52 -0.43 6.41 8.76
CA MET A 52 -1.81 6.88 8.95
C MET A 52 -2.57 5.92 9.88
N ASP A 53 -3.53 6.48 10.61
CA ASP A 53 -4.49 5.68 11.37
C ASP A 53 -5.32 4.80 10.40
N TRP A 54 -5.43 3.52 10.71
CA TRP A 54 -6.12 2.52 9.90
C TRP A 54 -7.56 2.92 9.57
N ALA A 55 -8.22 3.70 10.43
CA ALA A 55 -9.58 4.17 10.23
C ALA A 55 -9.74 5.12 9.03
N PHE A 56 -8.64 5.72 8.57
CA PHE A 56 -8.61 6.65 7.43
C PHE A 56 -7.76 6.14 6.26
N ALA A 57 -7.09 5.00 6.45
CA ALA A 57 -6.23 4.39 5.45
C ALA A 57 -7.05 3.67 4.37
N GLU A 58 -7.28 4.35 3.25
CA GLU A 58 -7.94 3.77 2.06
C GLU A 58 -6.97 2.93 1.21
N GLY A 59 -5.68 3.21 1.30
CA GLY A 59 -4.63 2.43 0.64
C GLY A 59 -3.25 2.65 1.26
N GLY A 60 -2.31 1.83 0.82
CA GLY A 60 -0.95 1.89 1.33
C GLY A 60 0.01 0.92 0.67
N CYS A 61 1.28 1.22 0.85
CA CYS A 61 2.37 0.38 0.39
C CYS A 61 3.50 0.30 1.42
N LEU A 62 3.97 -0.91 1.68
CA LEU A 62 5.24 -1.16 2.34
C LEU A 62 6.20 -1.79 1.33
N ILE A 63 7.38 -1.18 1.15
CA ILE A 63 8.47 -1.68 0.31
C ILE A 63 9.63 -2.13 1.21
N ASP A 64 10.02 -3.39 1.12
CA ASP A 64 11.21 -3.96 1.78
C ASP A 64 12.31 -4.18 0.75
N LEU A 65 13.25 -3.23 0.69
CA LEU A 65 14.39 -3.28 -0.24
C LEU A 65 15.38 -4.38 0.13
N ASP A 66 15.50 -4.69 1.43
CA ASP A 66 16.45 -5.66 1.96
C ASP A 66 16.07 -7.10 1.54
N HIS A 67 14.77 -7.38 1.46
CA HIS A 67 14.24 -8.71 1.14
C HIS A 67 13.53 -8.79 -0.21
N ARG A 68 13.46 -7.68 -0.96
CA ARG A 68 12.70 -7.57 -2.21
C ARG A 68 11.25 -8.02 -2.03
N ALA A 69 10.56 -7.42 -1.06
CA ALA A 69 9.14 -7.66 -0.83
C ALA A 69 8.35 -6.36 -0.87
N ALA A 70 7.09 -6.44 -1.29
CA ALA A 70 6.15 -5.35 -1.20
C ALA A 70 4.81 -5.85 -0.65
N ILE A 71 4.23 -5.07 0.26
CA ILE A 71 2.87 -5.28 0.78
C ILE A 71 2.04 -4.09 0.36
N VAL A 72 0.90 -4.36 -0.26
CA VAL A 72 -0.01 -3.35 -0.77
C VAL A 72 -1.43 -3.65 -0.29
N PHE A 73 -2.21 -2.60 -0.11
CA PHE A 73 -3.64 -2.70 0.16
C PHE A 73 -4.35 -1.47 -0.37
N GLY A 74 -5.65 -1.58 -0.51
CA GLY A 74 -6.52 -0.53 -1.03
C GLY A 74 -7.23 -1.00 -2.27
N GLU A 75 -8.15 -0.17 -2.75
CA GLU A 75 -8.93 -0.43 -3.95
C GLU A 75 -8.27 0.29 -5.13
N VAL A 76 -8.23 -0.36 -6.29
CA VAL A 76 -7.95 0.33 -7.54
C VAL A 76 -9.26 0.95 -7.99
N LEU A 77 -9.28 2.28 -8.10
CA LEU A 77 -10.37 2.93 -8.80
C LEU A 77 -10.31 2.49 -10.27
N ASP A 78 -11.37 1.84 -10.73
CA ASP A 78 -11.42 1.12 -12.01
C ASP A 78 -11.26 2.00 -13.25
N GLU A 79 -11.11 3.33 -13.12
CA GLU A 79 -10.93 4.22 -14.27
C GLU A 79 -9.87 5.32 -14.04
N PRO A 80 -9.12 5.71 -15.10
CA PRO A 80 -8.30 6.92 -15.12
C PRO A 80 -9.16 8.21 -15.20
N GLU A 81 -10.39 8.20 -14.69
CA GLU A 81 -11.20 9.42 -14.54
C GLU A 81 -10.78 10.19 -13.28
N PHE A 82 -9.52 10.65 -13.28
CA PHE A 82 -9.20 11.96 -12.72
C PHE A 82 -9.72 13.05 -13.68
N ASP A 83 -10.99 12.97 -14.10
CA ASP A 83 -11.68 14.14 -14.59
C ASP A 83 -12.30 14.82 -13.36
N LEU A 84 -11.68 15.91 -12.91
CA LEU A 84 -12.13 16.75 -11.78
C LEU A 84 -13.49 17.45 -12.06
N HIS A 85 -14.27 16.94 -13.01
CA HIS A 85 -15.51 17.48 -13.53
C HIS A 85 -16.68 16.53 -13.28
N GLY A 86 -17.10 16.43 -12.01
CA GLY A 86 -18.44 16.01 -11.66
C GLY A 86 -18.52 14.67 -10.95
N PHE A 87 -18.48 14.72 -9.62
CA PHE A 87 -19.15 13.73 -8.78
C PHE A 87 -20.67 13.78 -9.11
N GLU A 88 -21.12 13.10 -10.15
CA GLU A 88 -22.50 12.62 -10.21
C GLU A 88 -22.58 11.41 -9.27
N GLU A 89 -23.45 11.50 -8.26
CA GLU A 89 -23.73 10.40 -7.33
C GLU A 89 -24.00 9.12 -8.13
N LEU A 90 -23.10 8.12 -8.00
CA LEU A 90 -23.36 6.79 -8.50
C LEU A 90 -24.72 6.32 -7.94
N PRO A 91 -25.62 5.77 -8.78
CA PRO A 91 -26.90 5.28 -8.31
C PRO A 91 -26.65 4.23 -7.22
N ALA A 92 -27.30 4.41 -6.06
CA ALA A 92 -27.09 3.63 -4.84
C ALA A 92 -27.57 2.16 -4.90
N GLY A 93 -27.46 1.49 -6.06
CA GLY A 93 -28.12 0.21 -6.32
C GLY A 93 -27.35 -0.80 -7.17
N ASP A 94 -26.18 -0.48 -7.70
CA ASP A 94 -25.37 -1.47 -8.41
C ASP A 94 -24.35 -2.11 -7.44
N GLU A 95 -24.38 -3.43 -7.37
CA GLU A 95 -23.43 -4.24 -6.61
C GLU A 95 -22.01 -3.84 -7.06
N VAL A 96 -21.23 -3.23 -6.16
CA VAL A 96 -19.81 -3.00 -6.41
C VAL A 96 -19.18 -4.39 -6.63
N PRO A 97 -18.57 -4.66 -7.80
CA PRO A 97 -17.95 -5.95 -8.06
C PRO A 97 -16.96 -6.27 -6.93
N GLU A 98 -16.98 -7.52 -6.47
CA GLU A 98 -16.09 -7.97 -5.40
C GLU A 98 -14.64 -7.80 -5.88
N PHE A 99 -13.87 -6.95 -5.19
CA PHE A 99 -12.49 -6.67 -5.56
C PHE A 99 -11.63 -7.93 -5.49
N GLU A 100 -10.98 -8.28 -6.59
CA GLU A 100 -10.09 -9.45 -6.71
C GLU A 100 -8.62 -9.02 -6.64
N PRO A 101 -7.90 -9.28 -5.52
CA PRO A 101 -6.50 -8.88 -5.35
C PRO A 101 -5.53 -9.36 -6.44
N MET A 102 -5.88 -10.46 -7.11
CA MET A 102 -5.06 -10.99 -8.21
C MET A 102 -5.15 -10.14 -9.47
N GLU A 103 -6.32 -9.59 -9.80
CA GLU A 103 -6.48 -8.69 -10.93
C GLU A 103 -5.64 -7.43 -10.72
N TYR A 104 -5.45 -7.03 -9.47
CA TYR A 104 -4.58 -5.93 -9.09
C TYR A 104 -3.07 -6.24 -9.25
N LEU A 105 -2.60 -7.37 -8.72
CA LEU A 105 -1.15 -7.68 -8.73
C LEU A 105 -0.64 -8.17 -10.10
N GLN A 106 -1.51 -8.70 -10.95
CA GLN A 106 -1.12 -9.34 -12.20
C GLN A 106 -0.47 -8.38 -13.23
N PRO A 107 -1.00 -7.16 -13.48
CA PRO A 107 -0.41 -6.21 -14.42
C PRO A 107 0.99 -5.73 -14.01
N ILE A 108 1.21 -5.53 -12.71
CA ILE A 108 2.47 -4.98 -12.18
C ILE A 108 3.56 -6.04 -11.98
N ARG A 109 3.18 -7.32 -12.06
CA ARG A 109 4.06 -8.46 -11.79
C ARG A 109 5.36 -8.44 -12.58
N SER A 110 5.31 -8.06 -13.87
CA SER A 110 6.50 -8.04 -14.73
C SER A 110 7.50 -6.96 -14.35
N ALA A 111 7.02 -5.80 -13.89
CA ALA A 111 7.86 -4.68 -13.47
C ALA A 111 8.58 -4.99 -12.15
N TRP A 112 7.98 -5.81 -11.30
CA TRP A 112 8.53 -6.23 -10.01
C TRP A 112 9.26 -7.57 -10.06
N ARG A 113 9.84 -7.98 -11.19
CA ARG A 113 10.47 -9.30 -11.34
C ARG A 113 11.52 -9.59 -10.26
N GLY A 114 11.44 -10.75 -9.61
CA GLY A 114 12.33 -11.14 -8.52
C GLY A 114 11.98 -10.54 -7.15
N TRP A 115 10.75 -10.03 -7.01
CA TRP A 115 10.17 -9.55 -5.76
C TRP A 115 9.01 -10.44 -5.31
N ARG A 116 8.70 -10.38 -4.01
CA ARG A 116 7.47 -10.95 -3.45
C ARG A 116 6.43 -9.85 -3.33
N LEU A 117 5.33 -9.96 -4.06
CA LEU A 117 4.20 -9.03 -3.99
C LEU A 117 3.09 -9.63 -3.12
N ILE A 118 2.58 -8.86 -2.17
CA ILE A 118 1.57 -9.30 -1.20
C ILE A 118 0.44 -8.28 -1.21
N PHE A 119 -0.78 -8.74 -1.46
CA PHE A 119 -1.96 -7.94 -1.20
C PHE A 119 -2.58 -8.38 0.12
N ASP A 120 -2.76 -7.42 1.03
CA ASP A 120 -3.18 -7.72 2.39
C ASP A 120 -4.36 -6.85 2.84
N GLY A 121 -5.56 -7.42 2.80
CA GLY A 121 -6.79 -6.75 3.25
C GLY A 121 -6.83 -6.38 4.74
N ARG A 122 -5.82 -6.79 5.54
CA ARG A 122 -5.64 -6.29 6.92
C ARG A 122 -5.13 -4.85 6.97
N ARG A 123 -4.80 -4.25 5.81
CA ARG A 123 -4.40 -2.85 5.66
C ARG A 123 -3.12 -2.52 6.44
N VAL A 124 -3.10 -1.39 7.16
CA VAL A 124 -1.94 -0.92 7.95
C VAL A 124 -1.50 -1.95 9.00
N ASP A 125 -2.40 -2.81 9.48
CA ASP A 125 -2.05 -3.89 10.41
C ASP A 125 -1.06 -4.89 9.79
N ALA A 126 -1.13 -5.10 8.47
CA ALA A 126 -0.18 -5.94 7.75
C ALA A 126 1.24 -5.37 7.85
N PHE A 127 1.38 -4.04 7.85
CA PHE A 127 2.68 -3.39 7.97
C PHE A 127 3.24 -3.55 9.36
N ALA A 128 2.41 -3.33 10.39
CA ALA A 128 2.79 -3.53 11.79
C ALA A 128 3.23 -4.98 12.04
N ALA A 129 2.45 -5.95 11.56
CA ALA A 129 2.77 -7.37 11.67
C ALA A 129 4.08 -7.73 10.95
N TYR A 130 4.29 -7.18 9.74
CA TYR A 130 5.52 -7.42 8.98
C TYR A 130 6.76 -6.87 9.68
N LEU A 131 6.71 -5.62 10.13
CA LEU A 131 7.81 -4.97 10.86
C LEU A 131 8.13 -5.71 12.17
N GLN A 132 7.10 -6.12 12.92
CA GLN A 132 7.27 -6.90 14.14
C GLN A 132 7.92 -8.25 13.88
N ALA A 133 7.47 -8.99 12.86
CA ALA A 133 8.04 -10.28 12.49
C ALA A 133 9.51 -10.19 12.06
N LYS A 134 9.90 -9.05 11.48
CA LYS A 134 11.27 -8.74 11.07
C LYS A 134 12.12 -8.12 12.19
N GLN A 135 11.54 -7.83 13.35
CA GLN A 135 12.18 -7.09 14.45
C GLN A 135 12.73 -5.73 14.01
N ILE A 136 12.05 -5.09 13.06
CA ILE A 136 12.40 -3.75 12.58
C ILE A 136 11.71 -2.72 13.46
N HIS A 137 12.48 -1.75 13.91
CA HIS A 137 12.04 -0.65 14.77
C HIS A 137 12.38 0.68 14.10
N GLY A 138 11.60 1.73 14.37
CA GLY A 138 11.90 3.08 13.86
C GLY A 138 10.66 3.91 13.53
N ILE A 139 9.51 3.27 13.34
CA ILE A 139 8.21 3.94 13.25
C ILE A 139 7.27 3.40 14.32
N GLN A 140 6.38 4.26 14.81
CA GLN A 140 5.33 3.86 15.75
C GLN A 140 4.13 3.34 14.98
N CYS A 141 3.86 2.04 15.08
CA CYS A 141 2.62 1.45 14.56
C CYS A 141 1.46 1.66 15.54
N GLN A 142 0.26 1.83 15.01
CA GLN A 142 -0.97 1.86 15.82
C GLN A 142 -1.30 0.46 16.36
N PRO A 143 -2.15 0.35 17.40
CA PRO A 143 -2.71 -0.93 17.82
C PRO A 143 -3.45 -1.61 16.66
N LEU A 144 -3.36 -2.95 16.60
CA LEU A 144 -4.01 -3.74 15.54
C LEU A 144 -5.53 -3.53 15.56
N SER A 145 -6.11 -3.29 14.39
CA SER A 145 -7.56 -3.18 14.19
C SER A 145 -8.21 -4.54 13.88
N HIS A 146 -7.44 -5.49 13.36
CA HIS A 146 -7.87 -6.86 13.05
C HIS A 146 -7.44 -7.89 14.10
N PRO A 147 -8.12 -9.06 14.16
CA PRO A 147 -7.67 -10.20 14.96
C PRO A 147 -6.24 -10.65 14.61
N PRO A 148 -5.44 -11.14 15.59
CA PRO A 148 -4.05 -11.56 15.34
C PRO A 148 -3.88 -12.72 14.35
N ASP A 149 -4.94 -13.50 14.11
CA ASP A 149 -4.96 -14.70 13.27
C ASP A 149 -5.43 -14.44 11.83
N ALA A 150 -5.78 -13.19 11.48
CA ALA A 150 -6.09 -12.82 10.11
C ALA A 150 -4.88 -13.06 9.21
N ARG A 151 -5.09 -13.68 8.04
CA ARG A 151 -4.03 -14.00 7.06
C ARG A 151 -4.04 -13.02 5.89
N PRO A 152 -2.92 -12.88 5.14
CA PRO A 152 -2.93 -12.18 3.87
C PRO A 152 -3.99 -12.77 2.94
N GLN A 153 -4.63 -11.92 2.15
CA GLN A 153 -5.64 -12.35 1.18
C GLN A 153 -5.00 -12.94 -0.07
N CYS A 154 -3.86 -12.40 -0.51
CA CYS A 154 -3.18 -12.87 -1.71
C CYS A 154 -1.67 -12.64 -1.67
N GLU A 155 -0.90 -13.60 -2.19
CA GLU A 155 0.56 -13.49 -2.35
C GLU A 155 1.01 -14.00 -3.71
N VAL A 156 1.91 -13.27 -4.37
CA VAL A 156 2.48 -13.62 -5.68
C VAL A 156 4.00 -13.52 -5.63
N TYR A 157 4.67 -14.50 -6.23
CA TYR A 157 6.12 -14.51 -6.42
C TYR A 157 6.44 -14.22 -7.89
N THR A 158 7.35 -13.28 -8.15
CA THR A 158 7.67 -12.79 -9.50
C THR A 158 9.03 -13.26 -10.01
#